data_AF-A0A381XHW2-F1
#
_entry.id   AF-A0A381XHW2-F1
#
_cell.length_a   1.000
_cell.length_b   1.000
_cell.length_c   1.000
_cell.angle_alpha   90.00
_cell.angle_beta   90.00
_cell.angle_gamma   90.00
#
_symmetry.space_group_name_H-M   'P 1'
#
loop_
_entity.id
_entity.type
_entity.pdbx_description
1 polymer ?
#
loop_
_entity_poly.entity_id
_entity_poly.type
_entity_poly.pdbx_seq_one_letter_code
_entity_poly.pdbx_strand_id
1 'polypeptide(L)'
;MISILSNSEINENNREQIKNLAITSLIKRKIKISEIEKLGIKNYSKRELEQLIQNTSRRIGLDKNGLRELLKKNNLSFDSLVKRFETDLKWNSMIFQIYKNKISLNTVEIENKINLELENLEDKNDEKKIKMIKKNIVSQEKDKKLKMFSNSHYSNLERTIQIK
;
A
#
# COMPACT_ATOMS: atom_id res chain seq x y z
N MET A 1 -4.25 10.47 -14.09
CA MET A 1 -3.87 10.15 -12.69
C MET A 1 -2.87 9.00 -12.61
N ILE A 2 -3.14 7.83 -13.21
CA ILE A 2 -2.18 6.70 -13.19
C ILE A 2 -0.80 7.12 -13.72
N SER A 3 -0.76 7.70 -14.93
CA SER A 3 0.44 8.23 -15.58
C SER A 3 1.22 9.22 -14.69
N ILE A 4 0.53 10.18 -14.08
CA ILE A 4 1.15 11.18 -13.19
C ILE A 4 1.77 10.52 -11.96
N LEU A 5 1.05 9.60 -11.31
CA LEU A 5 1.52 8.95 -10.09
C LEU A 5 2.65 7.94 -10.34
N SER A 6 2.75 7.42 -11.56
CA SER A 6 3.84 6.56 -12.03
C SER A 6 5.00 7.33 -12.64
N ASN A 7 4.91 8.66 -12.71
CA ASN A 7 5.88 9.51 -13.41
C ASN A 7 6.15 9.04 -14.86
N SER A 8 5.10 8.65 -15.57
CA SER A 8 5.17 8.12 -16.94
C SER A 8 4.38 8.99 -17.88
N GLU A 9 5.01 9.47 -18.95
CA GLU A 9 4.32 10.19 -20.03
C GLU A 9 3.55 9.21 -20.91
N ILE A 10 2.37 9.63 -21.39
CA ILE A 10 1.55 8.83 -22.29
C ILE A 10 2.05 9.06 -23.71
N ASN A 11 2.40 7.98 -24.41
CA ASN A 11 2.78 7.98 -25.83
C ASN A 11 2.15 6.77 -26.53
N GLU A 12 2.27 6.71 -27.86
CA GLU A 12 1.63 5.65 -28.66
C GLU A 12 2.04 4.23 -28.23
N ASN A 13 3.27 4.04 -27.76
CA ASN A 13 3.79 2.72 -27.38
C ASN A 13 3.20 2.21 -26.05
N ASN A 14 2.84 3.11 -25.12
CA ASN A 14 2.37 2.73 -23.79
C ASN A 14 0.89 3.04 -23.54
N ARG A 15 0.22 3.73 -24.48
CA ARG A 15 -1.15 4.20 -24.33
C ARG A 15 -2.12 3.08 -23.96
N GLU A 16 -2.03 1.95 -24.65
CA GLU A 16 -2.94 0.83 -24.41
C GLU A 16 -2.66 0.13 -23.08
N GLN A 17 -1.39 -0.01 -22.71
CA GLN A 17 -1.00 -0.51 -21.40
C GLN A 17 -1.52 0.40 -20.27
N ILE A 18 -1.38 1.72 -20.40
CA ILE A 18 -1.83 2.69 -19.39
C ILE A 18 -3.36 2.67 -19.27
N LYS A 19 -4.09 2.54 -20.37
CA LYS A 19 -5.56 2.36 -20.34
C LYS A 19 -5.95 1.09 -19.59
N ASN A 20 -5.31 -0.05 -19.91
CA ASN A 20 -5.59 -1.31 -19.23
C ASN A 20 -5.30 -1.23 -17.73
N LEU A 21 -4.18 -0.63 -17.34
CA LEU A 21 -3.86 -0.35 -15.94
C LEU A 21 -4.92 0.55 -15.28
N ALA A 22 -5.40 1.57 -15.99
CA ALA A 22 -6.45 2.44 -15.50
C ALA A 22 -7.74 1.65 -15.24
N ILE A 23 -8.21 0.84 -16.20
CA ILE A 23 -9.41 -0.01 -16.06
C ILE A 23 -9.26 -0.95 -14.86
N THR A 24 -8.15 -1.70 -14.78
CA THR A 24 -7.87 -2.61 -13.66
C THR A 24 -7.86 -1.86 -12.32
N SER A 25 -7.29 -0.64 -12.27
CA SER A 25 -7.29 0.17 -11.04
C SER A 25 -8.69 0.66 -10.64
N LEU A 26 -9.58 0.89 -11.61
CA LEU A 26 -10.97 1.29 -11.37
C LEU A 26 -11.77 0.11 -10.81
N ILE A 27 -11.67 -1.06 -11.45
CA ILE A 27 -12.30 -2.31 -10.99
C ILE A 27 -11.84 -2.63 -9.57
N LYS A 28 -10.52 -2.66 -9.36
CA LYS A 28 -9.94 -2.92 -8.04
C LYS A 28 -10.49 -1.99 -6.97
N ARG A 29 -10.54 -0.69 -7.26
CA ARG A 29 -11.06 0.30 -6.33
C ARG A 29 -12.55 0.08 -6.04
N LYS A 30 -13.36 -0.24 -7.05
CA LYS A 30 -14.79 -0.49 -6.86
C LYS A 30 -15.07 -1.70 -5.98
N ILE A 31 -14.34 -2.80 -6.18
CA ILE A 31 -14.43 -3.98 -5.32
C ILE A 31 -14.07 -3.63 -3.87
N LYS A 32 -12.95 -2.92 -3.66
CA LYS A 32 -12.54 -2.49 -2.32
C LYS A 32 -13.59 -1.64 -1.63
N ILE A 33 -14.14 -0.65 -2.34
CA ILE A 33 -15.18 0.25 -1.81
C ILE A 33 -16.40 -0.57 -1.37
N SER A 34 -16.88 -1.46 -2.24
CA SER A 34 -18.06 -2.30 -1.96
C SER A 34 -17.89 -3.14 -0.68
N GLU A 35 -16.73 -3.79 -0.51
CA GLU A 35 -16.50 -4.62 0.69
C GLU A 35 -16.32 -3.77 1.96
N ILE A 36 -15.61 -2.64 1.87
CA ILE A 36 -15.44 -1.67 2.98
C ILE A 36 -16.81 -1.16 3.45
N GLU A 37 -17.69 -0.82 2.52
CA GLU A 37 -19.05 -0.33 2.78
C GLU A 37 -19.90 -1.43 3.42
N LYS A 38 -19.88 -2.64 2.86
CA LYS A 38 -20.60 -3.82 3.38
C LYS A 38 -20.23 -4.15 4.81
N LEU A 39 -18.95 -4.01 5.18
CA LEU A 39 -18.46 -4.28 6.54
C LEU A 39 -18.47 -3.05 7.46
N GLY A 40 -18.93 -1.88 6.97
CA GLY A 40 -19.05 -0.66 7.77
C GLY A 40 -17.71 -0.08 8.25
N ILE A 41 -16.62 -0.30 7.52
CA ILE A 41 -15.28 0.14 7.91
C ILE A 41 -15.13 1.65 7.71
N LYS A 42 -15.10 2.40 8.81
CA LYS A 42 -14.98 3.87 8.79
C LYS A 42 -13.57 4.38 9.14
N ASN A 43 -12.83 3.62 9.94
CA ASN A 43 -11.60 4.09 10.56
C ASN A 43 -10.37 3.86 9.66
N TYR A 44 -9.50 4.87 9.62
CA TYR A 44 -8.15 4.82 9.05
C TYR A 44 -7.28 5.87 9.76
N SER A 45 -5.97 5.70 9.70
CA SER A 45 -5.05 6.66 10.33
C SER A 45 -4.90 7.93 9.48
N LYS A 46 -5.31 9.08 10.02
CA LYS A 46 -5.08 10.39 9.39
C LYS A 46 -3.59 10.71 9.26
N ARG A 47 -2.77 10.24 10.21
CA ARG A 47 -1.30 10.37 10.16
C ARG A 47 -0.73 9.60 8.96
N GLU A 48 -1.20 8.38 8.72
CA GLU A 48 -0.76 7.57 7.57
C GLU A 48 -1.23 8.17 6.25
N LEU A 49 -2.43 8.78 6.22
CA LEU A 49 -2.90 9.51 5.04
C LEU A 49 -1.96 10.66 4.69
N GLU A 50 -1.61 11.51 5.66
CA GLU A 50 -0.68 12.61 5.41
C GLU A 50 0.69 12.09 4.97
N GLN A 51 1.21 11.03 5.61
CA GLN A 51 2.46 10.39 5.19
C GLN A 51 2.39 9.86 3.75
N LEU A 52 1.28 9.25 3.34
CA LEU A 52 1.09 8.72 1.99
C LEU A 52 1.05 9.84 0.94
N ILE A 53 0.42 10.97 1.26
CA ILE A 53 0.41 12.17 0.42
C ILE A 53 1.83 12.74 0.29
N GLN A 54 2.54 12.90 1.41
CA GLN A 54 3.90 13.44 1.42
C GLN A 54 4.88 12.54 0.66
N ASN A 55 4.83 11.23 0.90
CA ASN A 55 5.68 10.25 0.22
C ASN A 55 5.37 10.19 -1.28
N THR A 56 4.10 10.29 -1.67
CA THR A 56 3.71 10.36 -3.08
C THR A 56 4.23 11.62 -3.75
N SER A 57 4.12 12.77 -3.07
CA SER A 57 4.60 14.06 -3.58
C SER A 57 6.12 14.01 -3.79
N ARG A 58 6.86 13.55 -2.77
CA ARG A 58 8.33 13.43 -2.83
C ARG A 58 8.79 12.48 -3.92
N ARG A 59 8.08 11.37 -4.14
CA ARG A 59 8.41 10.39 -5.18
C ARG A 59 8.39 10.99 -6.59
N ILE A 60 7.56 12.01 -6.81
CA ILE A 60 7.48 12.72 -8.09
C ILE A 60 8.25 14.07 -8.06
N GLY A 61 9.11 14.28 -7.06
CA GLY A 61 9.94 15.48 -6.93
C GLY A 61 9.19 16.74 -6.50
N LEU A 62 8.02 16.59 -5.85
CA LEU A 62 7.16 17.71 -5.44
C LEU A 62 6.87 17.70 -3.94
N ASP A 63 6.38 18.84 -3.44
CA ASP A 63 5.68 18.91 -2.16
C ASP A 63 4.16 18.73 -2.36
N LYS A 64 3.41 18.77 -1.26
CA LYS A 64 1.95 18.59 -1.29
C LYS A 64 1.24 19.64 -2.16
N ASN A 65 1.72 20.88 -2.14
CA ASN A 65 1.14 21.97 -2.92
C ASN A 65 1.47 21.79 -4.41
N GLY A 66 2.71 21.44 -4.74
CA GLY A 66 3.13 21.10 -6.09
C GLY A 66 2.33 19.93 -6.67
N LEU A 67 2.10 18.87 -5.89
CA LEU A 67 1.23 17.76 -6.30
C LEU A 67 -0.20 18.23 -6.58
N ARG A 68 -0.75 19.13 -5.75
CA ARG A 68 -2.09 19.70 -5.96
C ARG A 68 -2.16 20.50 -7.26
N GLU A 69 -1.20 21.38 -7.50
CA GLU A 69 -1.15 22.20 -8.73
C GLU A 69 -0.92 21.33 -9.97
N LEU A 70 -0.07 20.31 -9.89
CA LEU A 70 0.14 19.36 -10.98
C LEU A 70 -1.15 18.64 -11.36
N LEU A 71 -1.91 18.16 -10.37
CA LEU A 71 -3.21 17.52 -10.64
C LEU A 71 -4.20 18.52 -11.27
N LYS A 72 -4.28 19.74 -10.73
CA LYS A 72 -5.17 20.79 -11.24
C LYS A 72 -4.87 21.15 -12.70
N LYS A 73 -3.59 21.32 -13.05
CA LYS A 73 -3.12 21.57 -14.44
C LYS A 73 -3.51 20.45 -15.41
N ASN A 74 -3.72 19.24 -14.91
CA ASN A 74 -4.13 18.07 -15.68
C ASN A 74 -5.64 17.76 -15.54
N ASN A 75 -6.44 18.72 -15.07
CA ASN A 75 -7.88 18.57 -14.86
C ASN A 75 -8.25 17.42 -13.90
N LEU A 76 -7.39 17.13 -12.92
CA LEU A 76 -7.58 16.12 -11.90
C LEU A 76 -7.82 16.76 -10.53
N SER A 77 -8.73 16.17 -9.75
CA SER A 77 -9.03 16.64 -8.40
C SER A 77 -8.05 16.04 -7.38
N PHE A 78 -7.45 16.90 -6.54
CA PHE A 78 -6.68 16.46 -5.38
C PHE A 78 -7.54 15.64 -4.40
N ASP A 79 -8.80 16.02 -4.20
CA ASP A 79 -9.72 15.26 -3.35
C ASP A 79 -10.00 13.86 -3.89
N SER A 80 -10.03 13.71 -5.22
CA SER A 80 -10.16 12.39 -5.85
C SER A 80 -8.94 11.49 -5.57
N LEU A 81 -7.74 12.08 -5.46
CA LEU A 81 -6.54 11.36 -5.03
C LEU A 81 -6.63 11.00 -3.53
N VAL A 82 -7.01 11.95 -2.68
CA VAL A 82 -7.18 11.73 -1.25
C VAL A 82 -8.18 10.60 -0.98
N LYS A 83 -9.35 10.62 -1.63
CA LYS A 83 -10.36 9.54 -1.51
C LYS A 83 -9.82 8.17 -1.92
N ARG A 84 -8.93 8.10 -2.91
CA ARG A 84 -8.27 6.83 -3.29
C ARG A 84 -7.37 6.33 -2.16
N PHE A 85 -6.56 7.21 -1.59
CA PHE A 85 -5.70 6.87 -0.46
C PHE A 85 -6.48 6.46 0.78
N GLU A 86 -7.58 7.16 1.09
CA GLU A 86 -8.48 6.77 2.18
C GLU A 86 -9.07 5.37 1.95
N THR A 87 -9.49 5.06 0.73
CA THR A 87 -9.98 3.72 0.37
C THR A 87 -8.91 2.65 0.62
N ASP A 88 -7.67 2.91 0.21
CA ASP A 88 -6.56 1.97 0.41
C ASP A 88 -6.20 1.80 1.89
N LEU A 89 -6.24 2.87 2.69
CA LEU A 89 -5.98 2.80 4.14
C LEU A 89 -7.10 2.09 4.91
N LYS A 90 -8.36 2.34 4.55
CA LYS A 90 -9.51 1.61 5.09
C LYS A 90 -9.42 0.12 4.75
N TRP A 91 -9.04 -0.20 3.52
CA TRP A 91 -8.78 -1.58 3.09
C TRP A 91 -7.69 -2.23 3.94
N ASN A 92 -6.55 -1.56 4.13
CA ASN A 92 -5.46 -2.11 4.96
C ASN A 92 -5.91 -2.33 6.42
N SER A 93 -6.66 -1.38 6.97
CA SER A 93 -7.24 -1.49 8.32
C SER A 93 -8.19 -2.67 8.43
N MET A 94 -9.06 -2.86 7.44
CA MET A 94 -9.99 -3.99 7.34
C MET A 94 -9.25 -5.33 7.27
N ILE A 95 -8.26 -5.47 6.37
CA ILE A 95 -7.46 -6.68 6.25
C ILE A 95 -6.76 -7.00 7.58
N PHE A 96 -6.16 -5.99 8.22
CA PHE A 96 -5.56 -6.21 9.54
C PHE A 96 -6.59 -6.71 10.57
N GLN A 97 -7.77 -6.10 10.64
CA GLN A 97 -8.82 -6.52 11.57
C GLN A 97 -9.28 -7.97 11.34
N ILE A 98 -9.48 -8.37 10.09
CA ILE A 98 -9.94 -9.72 9.72
C ILE A 98 -8.84 -10.77 9.98
N TYR A 99 -7.58 -10.44 9.69
CA TYR A 99 -6.50 -11.44 9.60
C TYR A 99 -5.46 -11.36 10.72
N LYS A 100 -5.48 -10.36 11.62
CA LYS A 100 -4.47 -10.20 12.69
C LYS A 100 -4.22 -11.48 13.51
N ASN A 101 -5.27 -12.25 13.80
CA ASN A 101 -5.19 -13.48 14.59
C ASN A 101 -4.73 -14.70 13.76
N LYS A 102 -4.68 -14.57 12.42
CA LYS A 102 -4.22 -15.61 11.48
C LYS A 102 -2.77 -15.40 11.08
N ILE A 103 -2.11 -14.33 11.53
CA ILE A 103 -0.71 -14.08 11.25
C ILE A 103 0.13 -15.03 12.10
N SER A 104 0.60 -16.10 11.48
CA SER A 104 1.65 -16.97 12.01
C SER A 104 2.97 -16.64 11.30
N LEU A 105 4.02 -16.47 12.08
CA LEU A 105 5.36 -16.19 11.59
C LEU A 105 6.25 -17.41 11.83
N ASN A 106 7.06 -17.76 10.83
CA ASN A 106 8.07 -18.80 10.98
C ASN A 106 9.23 -18.24 11.81
N THR A 107 9.34 -18.69 13.06
CA THR A 107 10.36 -18.22 14.01
C THR A 107 11.77 -18.55 13.54
N VAL A 108 11.98 -19.71 12.93
CA VAL A 108 13.29 -20.14 12.38
C VAL A 108 13.71 -19.23 11.24
N GLU A 109 12.79 -18.91 10.32
CA GLU A 109 13.08 -18.00 9.21
C GLU A 109 13.39 -16.58 9.70
N ILE A 110 12.67 -16.11 10.72
CA ILE A 110 12.91 -14.81 11.35
C ILE A 110 14.28 -14.76 12.02
N GLU A 111 14.62 -15.80 12.78
CA GLU A 111 15.90 -15.91 13.47
C GLU A 111 17.06 -15.93 12.48
N ASN A 112 16.95 -16.69 11.40
CA ASN A 112 17.95 -16.71 10.32
C ASN A 112 18.15 -15.32 9.71
N LYS A 113 17.05 -14.59 9.41
CA LYS A 113 17.13 -13.22 8.88
C LYS A 113 17.76 -12.25 9.87
N ILE A 114 17.44 -12.39 11.17
CA ILE A 114 18.05 -11.57 12.22
C ILE A 114 19.55 -11.83 12.25
N ASN A 115 19.98 -13.08 12.31
CA ASN A 115 21.39 -13.44 12.40
C ASN A 115 22.19 -12.90 11.21
N LEU A 116 21.66 -13.02 9.98
CA LEU A 116 22.29 -12.44 8.79
C LEU A 116 22.47 -10.92 8.88
N GLU A 117 21.47 -10.18 9.38
CA GLU A 117 21.61 -8.72 9.56
C GLU A 117 22.55 -8.37 10.72
N LEU A 118 22.64 -9.21 11.75
CA LEU A 118 23.59 -9.03 12.87
C LEU A 118 25.03 -9.37 12.50
N GLU A 119 25.27 -10.24 11.50
CA GLU A 119 26.61 -10.52 10.98
C GLU A 119 27.21 -9.29 10.29
N ASN A 120 26.38 -8.50 9.61
CA ASN A 120 26.78 -7.28 8.89
C ASN A 120 26.92 -6.04 9.80
N LEU A 121 26.70 -6.19 11.10
CA LEU A 121 26.76 -5.11 12.08
C LEU A 121 28.21 -4.87 12.52
N GLU A 122 28.70 -3.64 12.28
CA GLU A 122 30.04 -3.21 12.67
C GLU A 122 30.26 -3.26 14.19
N ASP A 123 29.29 -2.81 14.99
CA ASP A 123 29.30 -2.90 16.45
C ASP A 123 28.23 -3.87 16.95
N LYS A 124 28.67 -5.05 17.38
CA LYS A 124 27.81 -6.13 17.88
C LYS A 124 27.33 -5.91 19.32
N ASN A 125 27.76 -4.84 19.99
CA ASN A 125 27.36 -4.49 21.34
C ASN A 125 26.30 -3.37 21.38
N ASP A 126 25.92 -2.77 20.25
CA ASP A 126 24.85 -1.77 20.19
C ASP A 126 23.46 -2.41 20.35
N GLU A 127 23.05 -2.59 21.61
CA GLU A 127 21.74 -3.16 21.97
C GLU A 127 20.56 -2.42 21.34
N LYS A 128 20.65 -1.09 21.17
CA LYS A 128 19.57 -0.29 20.58
C LYS A 128 19.40 -0.63 19.11
N LYS A 129 20.52 -0.72 18.37
CA LYS A 129 20.51 -1.08 16.94
C LYS A 129 20.05 -2.52 16.73
N ILE A 130 20.50 -3.45 17.57
CA ILE A 130 20.03 -4.86 17.56
C ILE A 130 18.52 -4.93 17.77
N LYS A 131 17.98 -4.22 18.77
CA LYS A 131 16.53 -4.18 19.04
C LYS A 131 15.75 -3.60 17.86
N MET A 132 16.29 -2.57 17.20
CA MET A 132 15.67 -1.97 16.02
C MET A 132 15.63 -2.94 14.84
N ILE A 133 16.73 -3.67 14.57
CA ILE A 133 16.81 -4.68 13.51
C ILE A 133 15.78 -5.79 13.75
N LYS A 134 15.74 -6.35 14.96
CA LYS A 134 14.75 -7.39 15.34
C LYS A 134 13.32 -6.91 15.09
N LYS A 135 12.99 -5.69 15.55
CA LYS A 135 11.65 -5.10 15.35
C LYS A 135 11.33 -4.90 13.86
N ASN A 136 12.28 -4.41 13.09
CA ASN A 136 12.11 -4.16 11.66
C ASN A 136 11.85 -5.46 10.89
N ILE A 137 12.64 -6.51 11.13
CA ILE A 137 12.47 -7.81 10.46
C ILE A 137 11.09 -8.40 10.79
N VAL A 138 10.71 -8.41 12.08
CA VAL A 138 9.38 -8.90 12.48
C VAL A 138 8.26 -8.08 11.82
N SER A 139 8.39 -6.76 11.75
CA SER A 139 7.41 -5.91 11.07
C SER A 139 7.31 -6.23 9.58
N GLN A 140 8.44 -6.36 8.89
CA GLN A 140 8.48 -6.68 7.46
C GLN A 140 7.80 -8.02 7.15
N GLU A 141 8.04 -9.04 7.98
CA GLU A 141 7.40 -10.35 7.78
C GLU A 141 5.89 -10.31 8.04
N LYS A 142 5.44 -9.53 9.03
CA LYS A 142 4.00 -9.26 9.23
C LYS A 142 3.39 -8.55 8.05
N ASP A 143 4.06 -7.53 7.51
CA ASP A 143 3.59 -6.76 6.36
C ASP A 143 3.49 -7.64 5.10
N LYS A 144 4.46 -8.55 4.89
CA LYS A 144 4.40 -9.55 3.81
C LYS A 144 3.15 -10.44 3.94
N LYS A 145 2.89 -10.98 5.14
CA LYS A 145 1.69 -11.80 5.40
C LYS A 145 0.40 -11.02 5.19
N LEU A 146 0.32 -9.78 5.68
CA LEU A 146 -0.84 -8.91 5.46
C LEU A 146 -1.07 -8.60 3.98
N LYS A 147 0.01 -8.38 3.21
CA LYS A 147 -0.07 -8.20 1.76
C LYS A 147 -0.58 -9.46 1.05
N MET A 148 -0.14 -10.65 1.48
CA MET A 148 -0.67 -11.92 0.95
C MET A 148 -2.17 -12.07 1.24
N PHE A 149 -2.62 -11.80 2.48
CA PHE A 149 -4.04 -11.84 2.83
C PHE A 149 -4.85 -10.81 2.04
N SER A 150 -4.36 -9.59 1.91
CA SER A 150 -4.96 -8.52 1.12
C SER A 150 -5.19 -8.94 -0.33
N ASN A 151 -4.17 -9.54 -0.96
CA ASN A 151 -4.26 -10.02 -2.33
C ASN A 151 -5.23 -11.20 -2.47
N SER A 152 -5.13 -12.21 -1.58
CA SER A 152 -6.02 -13.37 -1.62
C SER A 152 -7.49 -12.99 -1.39
N HIS A 153 -7.75 -12.11 -0.42
CA HIS A 153 -9.09 -11.60 -0.14
C HIS A 153 -9.65 -10.85 -1.35
N TYR A 154 -8.86 -9.95 -1.96
CA TYR A 154 -9.24 -9.26 -3.18
C TYR A 154 -9.56 -10.22 -4.32
N SER A 155 -8.69 -11.19 -4.62
CA SER A 155 -8.89 -12.15 -5.71
C SER A 155 -10.14 -13.02 -5.51
N ASN A 156 -10.48 -13.36 -4.27
CA ASN A 156 -11.72 -14.07 -3.99
C ASN A 156 -12.95 -13.21 -4.30
N LEU A 157 -12.95 -11.94 -3.89
CA LEU A 157 -14.04 -11.01 -4.22
C LEU A 157 -14.18 -10.81 -5.73
N GLU A 158 -13.06 -10.58 -6.42
CA GLU A 158 -13.03 -10.39 -7.87
C GLU A 158 -13.65 -11.57 -8.62
N ARG A 159 -13.29 -12.81 -8.26
CA ARG A 159 -13.89 -14.01 -8.85
C ARG A 159 -15.40 -14.09 -8.59
N THR A 160 -15.84 -13.80 -7.37
CA THR A 160 -17.28 -13.88 -7.05
C THR A 160 -18.13 -12.86 -7.80
N ILE A 161 -17.54 -11.73 -8.20
CA ILE A 161 -18.22 -10.68 -8.96
C ILE A 161 -18.26 -11.01 -10.45
N GLN A 162 -17.22 -11.65 -11.00
CA GLN A 162 -17.15 -12.05 -12.41
C GLN A 162 -18.03 -13.26 -12.77
N ILE A 163 -18.47 -14.05 -11.78
CA ILE A 163 -19.34 -15.23 -11.98
C ILE A 163 -20.83 -14.84 -12.13
N LYS A 164 -21.16 -13.54 -12.14
CA LYS A 164 -22.52 -13.02 -12.38
C LYS A 164 -22.61 -12.29 -13.71
#